data_AF-A0AAU7D2Z0-F1
#
_entry.id   AF-A0AAU7D2Z0-F1
#
_cell.length_a   1.000
_cell.length_b   1.000
_cell.length_c   1.000
_cell.angle_alpha   90.00
_cell.angle_beta   90.00
_cell.angle_gamma   90.00
#
_symmetry.space_group_name_H-M   'P 1'
#
loop_
_entity.id
_entity.type
_entity.pdbx_description
1 polymer ?
#
loop_
_entity_poly.entity_id
_entity_poly.type
_entity_poly.pdbx_seq_one_letter_code
_entity_poly.pdbx_strand_id
1 'polypeptide(L)'
;MGFRVPMLLISPFSRGGLVSSDLFDHTSVLRFLETRFGAEVPNLSAWRRATVGDLTSAFNFGKPDQSIPALPATQPAISQTINGCLASLASTTPYPIPNPQIIPTQETGTAARPSGLC
;
A
#
# COMPACT_ATOMS: atom_id res chain seq x y z
N MET A 1 -8.62 15.61 10.98
CA MET A 1 -7.86 14.85 9.95
C MET A 1 -6.76 15.74 9.39
N GLY A 2 -5.65 15.15 8.94
CA GLY A 2 -4.50 15.86 8.39
C GLY A 2 -4.45 15.79 6.85
N PHE A 3 -3.26 15.97 6.29
CA PHE A 3 -3.02 15.79 4.85
C PHE A 3 -3.18 14.34 4.41
N ARG A 4 -3.46 14.12 3.12
CA ARG A 4 -3.62 12.77 2.56
C ARG A 4 -2.26 12.09 2.39
N VAL A 5 -2.22 10.80 2.71
CA VAL A 5 -1.04 9.94 2.50
C VAL A 5 -1.42 8.75 1.63
N PRO A 6 -0.50 8.20 0.83
CA PRO A 6 -0.72 6.96 0.12
C PRO A 6 -0.82 5.79 1.12
N MET A 7 -1.67 4.82 0.81
CA MET A 7 -1.79 3.56 1.54
C MET A 7 -1.92 2.42 0.54
N LEU A 8 -1.12 1.37 0.74
CA LEU A 8 -1.18 0.14 -0.05
C LEU A 8 -1.56 -1.02 0.87
N LEU A 9 -2.52 -1.83 0.44
CA LEU A 9 -2.89 -3.08 1.11
C LEU A 9 -2.44 -4.24 0.23
N ILE A 10 -1.50 -5.04 0.71
CA ILE A 10 -0.91 -6.16 -0.03
C ILE A 10 -1.33 -7.46 0.67
N SER A 11 -2.21 -8.21 0.02
CA SER A 11 -2.84 -9.40 0.59
C SER A 11 -3.43 -10.27 -0.53
N PRO A 12 -3.60 -11.59 -0.32
CA PRO A 12 -4.45 -12.41 -1.18
C PRO A 12 -5.87 -11.86 -1.37
N PHE A 13 -6.35 -11.08 -0.40
CA PHE A 13 -7.66 -10.44 -0.41
C PHE A 13 -7.63 -9.02 -1.02
N SER A 14 -6.54 -8.55 -1.62
CA SER A 14 -6.47 -7.22 -2.28
C SER A 14 -5.81 -7.26 -3.65
N ARG A 15 -5.64 -8.47 -4.21
CA ARG A 15 -5.03 -8.69 -5.52
C ARG A 15 -5.93 -8.18 -6.66
N GLY A 16 -5.32 -7.59 -7.69
CA GLY A 16 -6.03 -7.10 -8.88
C GLY A 16 -5.98 -5.59 -9.12
N GLY A 17 -5.07 -4.84 -8.48
CA GLY A 17 -4.91 -3.41 -8.73
C GLY A 17 -6.14 -2.59 -8.36
N LEU A 18 -6.76 -2.95 -7.23
CA LEU A 18 -8.03 -2.37 -6.79
C LEU A 18 -7.81 -1.04 -6.09
N VAL A 19 -8.81 -0.15 -6.17
CA VAL A 19 -8.80 1.16 -5.49
C VAL A 19 -10.05 1.28 -4.62
N SER A 20 -9.84 1.48 -3.32
CA SER A 20 -10.89 1.96 -2.42
C SER A 20 -10.84 3.48 -2.35
N SER A 21 -12.02 4.12 -2.36
CA SER A 21 -12.16 5.59 -2.26
C SER A 21 -12.80 6.02 -0.95
N ASP A 22 -12.96 5.09 0.00
CA ASP A 22 -13.55 5.38 1.29
C ASP A 22 -12.60 6.23 2.16
N LEU A 23 -13.16 6.85 3.19
CA LEU A 23 -12.40 7.70 4.10
C LEU A 23 -11.69 6.85 5.16
N PHE A 24 -10.36 6.85 5.11
CA PHE A 24 -9.50 6.18 6.10
C PHE A 24 -8.49 7.17 6.70
N ASP A 25 -8.06 6.88 7.92
CA ASP A 25 -6.91 7.53 8.55
C ASP A 25 -5.99 6.48 9.21
N HIS A 26 -4.93 6.90 9.90
CA HIS A 26 -4.03 5.96 10.58
C HIS A 26 -4.73 5.09 11.63
N THR A 27 -5.84 5.55 12.20
CA THR A 27 -6.61 4.76 13.19
C THR A 27 -7.46 3.69 12.53
N SER A 28 -7.73 3.76 11.22
CA SER A 28 -8.39 2.70 10.46
C SER A 28 -7.61 1.38 10.52
N VAL A 29 -6.28 1.41 10.66
CA VAL A 29 -5.46 0.20 10.87
C VAL A 29 -5.75 -0.44 12.23
N LEU A 30 -5.85 0.37 13.29
CA LEU A 30 -6.19 -0.13 14.62
C LEU A 30 -7.61 -0.71 14.62
N ARG A 31 -8.56 0.01 14.02
CA ARG A 31 -9.94 -0.45 13.90
C ARG A 31 -10.06 -1.73 13.07
N PHE A 32 -9.23 -1.91 12.03
CA PHE A 32 -9.17 -3.17 11.28
C PHE A 32 -8.77 -4.35 12.16
N LEU A 33 -7.75 -4.18 13.01
CA LEU A 33 -7.32 -5.23 13.96
C LEU A 33 -8.42 -5.54 14.98
N GLU A 34 -9.11 -4.52 15.48
CA GLU A 34 -10.28 -4.69 16.35
C GLU A 34 -11.38 -5.47 15.65
N THR A 35 -11.80 -5.07 14.44
CA THR A 35 -12.83 -5.76 13.66
C THR A 35 -12.43 -7.21 13.34
N ARG A 36 -11.15 -7.47 13.04
CA ARG A 36 -10.69 -8.81 12.63
C ARG A 36 -10.47 -9.76 13.81
N PHE A 37 -9.98 -9.27 14.94
CA PHE A 37 -9.51 -10.12 16.04
C PHE A 37 -10.29 -9.91 17.35
N GLY A 38 -11.20 -8.95 17.42
CA GLY A 38 -11.93 -8.59 18.64
C GLY A 38 -11.06 -7.88 19.68
N ALA A 39 -9.84 -7.44 19.32
CA ALA A 39 -8.94 -6.72 20.20
C ALA A 39 -9.37 -5.25 20.31
N GLU A 40 -10.15 -4.93 21.36
CA GLU A 40 -10.68 -3.58 21.59
C GLU A 40 -9.57 -2.52 21.59
N VAL A 41 -9.79 -1.42 20.86
CA VAL A 41 -8.94 -0.23 20.89
C VAL A 41 -9.57 0.80 21.84
N PRO A 42 -9.11 0.86 23.11
CA PRO A 42 -9.79 1.64 24.16
C PRO A 42 -9.78 3.15 23.90
N ASN A 43 -8.79 3.66 23.19
CA ASN A 43 -8.61 5.10 22.94
C ASN A 43 -9.11 5.54 21.55
N LEU A 44 -9.93 4.73 20.88
CA LEU A 44 -10.54 5.12 19.60
C LEU A 44 -11.85 5.87 19.85
N SER A 45 -11.82 7.19 19.63
CA SER A 45 -12.96 8.06 19.92
C SER A 45 -14.23 7.69 19.14
N ALA A 46 -15.40 7.94 19.76
CA ALA A 46 -16.70 7.70 19.13
C ALA A 46 -16.84 8.40 17.76
N TRP A 47 -16.35 9.64 17.65
CA TRP A 47 -16.35 10.37 16.39
C TRP A 47 -15.53 9.67 15.29
N ARG A 48 -14.36 9.10 15.61
CA ARG A 48 -13.58 8.32 14.63
C ARG A 48 -14.31 7.05 14.22
N ARG A 49 -14.90 6.33 15.17
CA ARG A 49 -15.73 5.13 14.89
C ARG A 49 -16.93 5.44 13.97
N ALA A 50 -17.47 6.65 14.03
CA ALA A 50 -18.55 7.09 13.14
C ALA A 50 -18.08 7.63 11.78
N THR A 51 -16.85 8.17 11.69
CA THR A 51 -16.42 8.98 10.53
C THR A 51 -15.41 8.29 9.62
N VAL A 52 -14.52 7.43 10.14
CA VAL A 52 -13.48 6.76 9.34
C VAL A 52 -13.72 5.25 9.27
N GLY A 53 -13.50 4.66 8.10
CA GLY A 53 -13.68 3.22 7.88
C GLY A 53 -12.68 2.36 8.64
N ASP A 54 -12.94 1.05 8.70
CA ASP A 54 -12.11 0.04 9.38
C ASP A 54 -11.24 -0.79 8.41
N LEU A 55 -11.03 -0.30 7.20
CA LEU A 55 -10.35 -0.95 6.07
C LEU A 55 -11.01 -2.22 5.51
N THR A 56 -12.09 -2.74 6.08
CA THR A 56 -12.68 -3.99 5.56
C THR A 56 -13.22 -3.85 4.14
N SER A 57 -13.75 -2.67 3.80
CA SER A 57 -14.20 -2.33 2.44
C SER A 57 -13.06 -2.24 1.41
N ALA A 58 -11.80 -2.17 1.85
CA ALA A 58 -10.63 -2.14 0.96
C ALA A 58 -10.18 -3.55 0.49
N PHE A 59 -10.81 -4.61 0.98
CA PHE A 59 -10.52 -5.99 0.59
C PHE A 59 -11.57 -6.55 -0.37
N ASN A 60 -11.16 -7.48 -1.21
CA ASN A 60 -11.97 -8.23 -2.16
C ASN A 60 -12.24 -9.65 -1.63
N PHE A 61 -13.04 -9.75 -0.57
CA PHE A 61 -13.38 -11.05 0.04
C PHE A 61 -14.23 -11.94 -0.86
N GLY A 62 -14.97 -11.37 -1.82
CA GLY A 62 -15.79 -12.14 -2.77
C GLY A 62 -14.99 -12.96 -3.78
N LYS A 63 -13.71 -12.61 -4.01
CA LYS A 63 -12.83 -13.33 -4.95
C LYS A 63 -11.36 -13.21 -4.54
N PRO A 64 -10.93 -13.91 -3.46
CA PRO A 64 -9.54 -13.91 -3.04
C PRO A 64 -8.67 -14.66 -4.04
N ASP A 65 -7.43 -14.19 -4.23
CA ASP A 65 -6.41 -14.87 -5.03
C ASP A 65 -5.17 -15.12 -4.16
N GLN A 66 -5.01 -16.38 -3.74
CA GLN A 66 -3.93 -16.86 -2.89
C GLN A 66 -2.75 -17.45 -3.69
N SER A 67 -2.73 -17.26 -5.02
CA SER A 67 -1.61 -17.72 -5.83
C SER A 67 -0.31 -17.04 -5.42
N ILE A 68 0.77 -17.82 -5.34
CA ILE A 68 2.09 -17.31 -5.03
C ILE A 68 2.56 -16.47 -6.22
N PRO A 69 2.86 -15.17 -6.05
CA PRO A 69 3.37 -14.36 -7.15
C PRO A 69 4.74 -14.88 -7.59
N ALA A 70 4.96 -14.97 -8.89
CA ALA A 70 6.29 -15.17 -9.44
C ALA A 70 7.12 -13.93 -9.09
N LEU A 71 8.02 -14.07 -8.12
CA LEU A 71 8.95 -13.01 -7.77
C LEU A 71 10.04 -12.96 -8.84
N PRO A 72 10.54 -11.76 -9.20
CA PRO A 72 11.73 -11.67 -10.03
C PRO A 72 12.83 -12.49 -9.37
N ALA A 73 13.62 -13.21 -10.18
CA ALA A 73 14.80 -13.88 -9.66
C ALA A 73 15.61 -12.84 -8.87
N THR A 74 16.01 -13.17 -7.64
CA THR A 74 17.00 -12.36 -6.95
C THR A 74 18.18 -12.26 -7.90
N GLN A 75 18.44 -11.06 -8.45
CA GLN A 75 19.65 -10.89 -9.25
C GLN A 75 20.79 -11.41 -8.37
N PRO A 76 21.61 -12.38 -8.84
CA PRO A 76 22.88 -12.60 -8.16
C PRO A 76 23.51 -11.21 -8.04
N ALA A 77 24.11 -10.86 -6.90
CA ALA A 77 24.70 -9.54 -6.72
C ALA A 77 25.65 -9.29 -7.90
N ILE A 78 25.14 -8.61 -8.92
CA ILE A 78 25.84 -8.43 -10.18
C ILE A 78 27.00 -7.52 -9.84
N SER A 79 28.14 -7.67 -10.52
CA SER A 79 29.31 -6.86 -10.24
C SER A 79 28.96 -5.37 -10.24
N GLN A 80 27.95 -4.93 -11.03
CA GLN A 80 27.42 -3.57 -10.98
C GLN A 80 26.76 -3.19 -9.65
N THR A 81 25.98 -4.07 -9.01
CA THR A 81 25.36 -3.81 -7.69
C THR A 81 26.42 -3.75 -6.60
N ILE A 82 27.39 -4.66 -6.61
CA ILE A 82 28.51 -4.65 -5.65
C ILE A 82 29.35 -3.38 -5.86
N ASN A 83 29.68 -3.03 -7.11
CA ASN A 83 30.41 -1.80 -7.43
C ASN A 83 29.61 -0.54 -7.04
N GLY A 84 28.29 -0.55 -7.21
CA GLY A 84 27.40 0.53 -6.76
C GLY A 84 27.39 0.68 -5.24
N CYS A 85 27.28 -0.43 -4.50
CA CYS A 85 27.37 -0.44 -3.04
C CYS A 85 28.75 0.03 -2.55
N LEU A 86 29.84 -0.47 -3.15
CA LEU A 86 31.22 -0.07 -2.83
C LEU A 86 31.49 1.41 -3.16
N ALA A 87 30.98 1.91 -4.28
CA ALA A 87 31.03 3.34 -4.60
C ALA A 87 30.23 4.17 -3.59
N SER A 88 29.07 3.66 -3.13
CA SER A 88 28.22 4.34 -2.15
C SER A 88 28.76 4.31 -0.71
N LEU A 89 29.63 3.35 -0.39
CA LEU A 89 30.25 3.19 0.94
C LEU A 89 31.25 4.30 1.27
N ALA A 90 31.76 5.02 0.26
CA ALA A 90 32.71 6.11 0.42
C ALA A 90 32.12 7.51 0.12
N SER A 91 30.96 7.58 -0.55
CA SER A 91 30.32 8.83 -0.99
C SER A 91 28.93 8.52 -1.55
N THR A 92 27.94 9.37 -1.33
CA THR A 92 26.63 9.22 -1.98
C THR A 92 26.70 9.72 -3.42
N THR A 93 26.62 8.82 -4.40
CA THR A 93 26.33 9.23 -5.78
C THR A 93 24.87 9.71 -5.82
N PRO A 94 24.61 10.99 -6.17
CA PRO A 94 23.24 11.49 -6.26
C PRO A 94 22.46 10.70 -7.30
N TYR A 95 21.21 10.36 -6.99
CA TYR A 95 20.30 9.79 -7.99
C TYR A 95 20.18 10.77 -9.17
N PRO A 96 20.44 10.34 -10.42
CA PRO A 96 20.39 11.23 -11.57
C PRO A 96 18.95 11.73 -11.74
N ILE A 97 18.77 13.05 -11.67
CA ILE A 97 17.47 13.69 -11.88
C ILE A 97 17.26 13.80 -13.39
N PRO A 98 16.18 13.23 -13.95
CA PRO A 98 15.88 13.39 -15.37
C PRO A 98 15.78 14.87 -15.75
N ASN A 99 16.44 15.28 -16.84
CA ASN A 99 16.35 16.61 -17.42
C ASN A 99 16.01 16.47 -18.92
N PRO A 100 14.83 16.92 -19.38
CA PRO A 100 13.82 17.69 -18.65
C PRO A 100 13.05 16.85 -17.62
N GLN A 101 12.71 17.47 -16.48
CA GLN A 101 11.69 16.90 -15.60
C GLN A 101 10.33 17.05 -16.26
N ILE A 102 9.58 15.96 -16.31
CA ILE A 102 8.22 15.93 -16.85
C ILE A 102 7.28 15.57 -15.70
N ILE A 103 6.15 16.26 -15.60
CA ILE A 103 5.12 15.96 -14.60
C ILE A 103 4.58 14.55 -14.89
N PRO A 104 4.47 13.66 -13.88
CA PRO A 104 3.88 12.35 -14.07
C PRO A 104 2.43 12.49 -14.54
N THR A 105 2.08 11.82 -15.63
CA THR A 105 0.70 11.71 -16.11
C THR A 105 0.07 10.45 -15.56
N GLN A 106 -1.17 10.56 -15.07
CA GLN A 106 -1.94 9.38 -14.71
C GLN A 106 -2.32 8.61 -15.98
N GLU A 107 -2.04 7.30 -16.01
CA GLU A 107 -2.45 6.44 -17.11
C GLU A 107 -3.98 6.39 -17.23
N THR A 108 -4.50 6.29 -18.46
CA THR A 108 -5.94 6.18 -18.68
C THR A 108 -6.44 4.81 -18.21
N GLY A 109 -7.53 4.78 -17.45
CA GLY A 109 -8.13 3.54 -17.00
C GLY A 109 -9.30 3.76 -16.04
N THR A 110 -10.09 2.71 -15.82
CA THR A 110 -11.13 2.71 -14.78
C THR A 110 -10.61 1.91 -13.60
N ALA A 111 -10.62 2.52 -12.42
CA ALA A 111 -10.24 1.83 -11.20
C ALA A 111 -11.29 0.77 -10.84
N ALA A 112 -10.86 -0.48 -10.72
CA ALA A 112 -11.69 -1.56 -10.18
C ALA A 112 -11.81 -1.40 -8.66
N ARG A 113 -13.01 -1.62 -8.12
CA ARG A 113 -13.28 -1.50 -6.68
C ARG A 113 -13.24 -2.88 -6.01
N PRO A 114 -12.75 -2.98 -4.76
CA PRO A 114 -12.90 -4.19 -3.97
C PRO A 114 -14.37 -4.49 -3.66
N SER A 115 -14.70 -5.77 -3.43
CA SER A 115 -16.05 -6.18 -3.01
C SER A 115 -16.42 -5.73 -1.59
N GLY A 116 -15.44 -5.43 -0.74
CA GLY A 116 -15.64 -5.29 0.70
C GLY A 116 -16.04 -6.61 1.36
N LEU A 117 -16.70 -6.50 2.52
CA LEU A 117 -17.33 -7.62 3.23
C LEU A 117 -18.52 -8.13 2.38
N CYS A 118 -18.56 -9.45 2.16
CA CYS A 118 -19.67 -10.14 1.49
C CYS A 118 -20.91 -10.23 2.38
#